data_AF-A0A931UY86-F1
#
_entry.id   AF-A0A931UY86-F1
#
_cell.length_a   1.000
_cell.length_b   1.000
_cell.length_c   1.000
_cell.angle_alpha   90.00
_cell.angle_beta   90.00
_cell.angle_gamma   90.00
#
_symmetry.space_group_name_H-M   'P 1'
#
loop_
_entity.id
_entity.type
_entity.pdbx_description
1 polymer ?
#
loop_
_entity_poly.entity_id
_entity_poly.type
_entity_poly.pdbx_seq_one_letter_code
_entity_poly.pdbx_strand_id
1 'polypeptide(L)'
;MLAGVALALVVLAGRPAAANDPKVEGEAKKLQQDAMDVDFLGLDLKKAKDKLQKAVKKCGATKCSKPMLASLHRDLGIVLLNAGDQKEGEKEFAAALAEDANVTIGKDYLDNGAVKKAARSRRRSPKARSASRSPWRRSATRSPSSSPSPPGST
;
A
#
# COMPACT_ATOMS: atom_id res chain seq x y z
N MET A 1 53.50 -19.13 22.91
CA MET A 1 53.30 -17.67 22.87
C MET A 1 52.07 -17.38 22.02
N LEU A 2 51.25 -16.42 22.49
CA LEU A 2 49.93 -16.00 22.01
C LEU A 2 49.90 -15.67 20.49
N ALA A 3 48.97 -16.24 19.71
CA ALA A 3 47.63 -15.72 19.38
C ALA A 3 47.64 -14.53 18.40
N GLY A 4 47.07 -14.73 17.21
CA GLY A 4 46.81 -13.69 16.22
C GLY A 4 45.50 -13.97 15.48
N VAL A 5 44.37 -13.70 16.13
CA VAL A 5 43.05 -13.75 15.49
C VAL A 5 42.83 -12.42 14.76
N ALA A 6 42.90 -12.45 13.44
CA ALA A 6 42.55 -11.31 12.60
C ALA A 6 41.02 -11.13 12.59
N LEU A 7 40.53 -10.14 13.33
CA LEU A 7 39.12 -9.77 13.37
C LEU A 7 38.76 -8.99 12.10
N ALA A 8 38.17 -9.68 11.12
CA ALA A 8 37.60 -9.04 9.94
C ALA A 8 36.33 -8.27 10.33
N LEU A 9 36.46 -6.95 10.53
CA LEU A 9 35.33 -6.03 10.68
C LEU A 9 34.64 -5.85 9.33
N VAL A 10 33.67 -6.72 9.04
CA VAL A 10 32.70 -6.51 7.97
C VAL A 10 31.75 -5.39 8.44
N VAL A 11 32.03 -4.16 8.03
CA VAL A 11 31.10 -3.04 8.19
C VAL A 11 29.91 -3.30 7.27
N LEU A 12 28.81 -3.83 7.84
CA LEU A 12 27.52 -3.77 7.19
C LEU A 12 27.11 -2.30 7.07
N ALA A 13 27.35 -1.70 5.91
CA ALA A 13 26.72 -0.44 5.53
C ALA A 13 25.20 -0.66 5.51
N GLY A 14 24.54 -0.32 6.61
CA GLY A 14 23.09 -0.25 6.70
C GLY A 14 22.62 0.71 5.61
N ARG A 15 21.95 0.17 4.58
CA ARG A 15 21.26 0.99 3.57
C ARG A 15 20.32 1.91 4.35
N PRO A 16 20.36 3.25 4.17
CA PRO A 16 19.36 4.09 4.79
C PRO A 16 18.03 3.62 4.25
N ALA A 17 17.17 3.08 5.12
CA ALA A 17 15.77 2.96 4.83
C ALA A 17 15.34 4.37 4.42
N ALA A 18 14.81 4.52 3.20
CA ALA A 18 14.27 5.80 2.75
C ALA A 18 13.31 6.29 3.84
N ALA A 19 13.75 7.30 4.58
CA ALA A 19 13.01 7.79 5.72
C ALA A 19 11.89 8.65 5.15
N ASN A 20 10.65 8.15 5.27
CA ASN A 20 9.46 8.96 4.99
C ASN A 20 9.52 10.20 5.91
N ASP A 21 9.09 11.35 5.40
CA ASP A 21 9.00 12.58 6.18
C ASP A 21 7.66 12.58 6.94
N PRO A 22 7.67 12.43 8.28
CA PRO A 22 6.44 12.31 9.06
C PRO A 22 5.55 13.55 8.96
N LYS A 23 6.14 14.73 8.75
CA LYS A 23 5.37 15.97 8.62
C LYS A 23 4.66 16.00 7.27
N VAL A 24 5.36 15.66 6.20
CA VAL A 24 4.76 15.59 4.85
C VAL A 24 3.67 14.52 4.79
N GLU A 25 3.92 13.36 5.39
CA GLU A 25 2.94 12.27 5.47
C GLU A 25 1.70 12.70 6.28
N GLY A 26 1.88 13.40 7.40
CA GLY A 26 0.78 13.97 8.19
C GLY A 26 -0.03 15.01 7.40
N GLU A 27 0.62 15.91 6.66
CA GLU A 27 -0.05 16.89 5.81
C GLU A 27 -0.80 16.23 4.65
N ALA A 28 -0.22 15.20 4.04
CA ALA A 28 -0.85 14.43 2.97
C ALA A 28 -2.09 13.68 3.47
N LYS A 29 -2.01 13.09 4.67
CA LYS A 29 -3.15 12.45 5.34
C LYS A 29 -4.27 13.44 5.63
N LYS A 30 -3.96 14.64 6.11
CA LYS A 30 -4.98 15.67 6.33
C LYS A 30 -5.66 16.08 5.02
N LEU A 31 -4.89 16.29 3.96
CA LEU A 31 -5.45 16.60 2.64
C LEU A 31 -6.34 15.47 2.10
N GLN A 32 -5.96 14.22 2.32
CA GLN A 32 -6.76 13.06 1.97
C GLN A 32 -8.08 13.02 2.74
N GLN A 33 -8.04 13.23 4.06
CA GLN A 33 -9.24 13.28 4.90
C GLN A 33 -10.17 14.42 4.48
N ASP A 34 -9.64 15.64 4.31
CA ASP A 34 -10.43 16.79 3.85
C ASP A 34 -11.03 16.54 2.44
N ALA A 35 -10.32 15.83 1.56
CA ALA A 35 -10.82 15.49 0.24
C ALA A 35 -11.94 14.45 0.29
N MET A 36 -11.78 13.40 1.08
CA MET A 36 -12.72 12.28 1.11
C MET A 36 -13.91 12.53 2.02
N ASP A 37 -13.68 13.06 3.22
CA ASP A 37 -14.69 13.17 4.26
C ASP A 37 -15.48 14.48 4.18
N VAL A 38 -14.94 15.51 3.51
CA VAL A 38 -15.61 16.81 3.34
C VAL A 38 -16.01 17.01 1.88
N ASP A 39 -15.04 17.07 0.96
CA ASP A 39 -15.36 17.47 -0.42
C ASP A 39 -16.11 16.36 -1.18
N PHE A 40 -15.63 15.12 -1.13
CA PHE A 40 -16.23 14.01 -1.87
C PHE A 40 -17.62 13.66 -1.34
N LEU A 41 -17.80 13.59 -0.02
CA LEU A 41 -19.14 13.40 0.58
C LEU A 41 -20.07 14.60 0.32
N GLY A 42 -19.52 15.81 0.23
CA GLY A 42 -20.22 17.01 -0.21
C GLY A 42 -20.45 17.11 -1.73
N LEU A 43 -20.09 16.07 -2.50
CA LEU A 43 -20.19 16.00 -3.96
C LEU A 43 -19.35 17.05 -4.72
N ASP A 44 -18.40 17.72 -4.06
CA ASP A 44 -17.43 18.62 -4.69
C ASP A 44 -16.21 17.81 -5.19
N LEU A 45 -16.44 17.02 -6.23
CA LEU A 45 -15.44 16.11 -6.79
C LEU A 45 -14.21 16.85 -7.33
N LYS A 46 -14.38 18.11 -7.76
CA LYS A 46 -13.27 18.93 -8.24
C LYS A 46 -12.33 19.28 -7.09
N LYS A 47 -12.85 19.78 -5.96
CA LYS A 47 -11.99 20.09 -4.80
C LYS A 47 -11.34 18.84 -4.21
N ALA A 48 -12.09 17.74 -4.13
CA ALA A 48 -11.54 16.46 -3.69
C ALA A 48 -10.34 16.02 -4.54
N LYS A 49 -10.50 16.08 -5.88
CA LYS A 49 -9.43 15.78 -6.83
C LYS A 49 -8.22 16.69 -6.63
N ASP A 50 -8.44 18.00 -6.54
CA ASP A 50 -7.36 19.00 -6.41
C ASP A 50 -6.55 18.77 -5.12
N LYS A 51 -7.22 18.47 -3.98
CA LYS A 51 -6.55 18.17 -2.70
C LYS A 51 -5.76 16.86 -2.76
N LEU A 52 -6.31 15.81 -3.33
CA LEU A 52 -5.62 14.52 -3.47
C LEU A 52 -4.40 14.63 -4.40
N GLN A 53 -4.52 15.34 -5.52
CA GLN A 53 -3.37 15.62 -6.39
C GLN A 53 -2.29 16.42 -5.67
N LYS A 54 -2.68 17.39 -4.85
CA LYS A 54 -1.73 18.14 -4.00
C LYS A 54 -1.04 17.23 -3.00
N ALA A 55 -1.76 16.30 -2.37
CA ALA A 55 -1.19 15.33 -1.43
C ALA A 55 -0.18 14.40 -2.12
N VAL A 56 -0.51 13.83 -3.29
CA VAL A 56 0.41 13.00 -4.09
C VAL A 56 1.67 13.79 -4.45
N LYS A 57 1.52 15.03 -4.94
CA LYS A 57 2.67 15.89 -5.28
C LYS A 57 3.55 16.19 -4.08
N LYS A 58 2.95 16.43 -2.90
CA LYS A 58 3.70 16.67 -1.65
C LYS A 58 4.53 15.45 -1.25
N CYS A 59 3.92 14.27 -1.32
CA CYS A 59 4.60 13.01 -1.03
C CYS A 59 5.77 12.73 -2.00
N GLY A 60 5.59 13.06 -3.29
CA GLY A 60 6.56 12.67 -4.31
C GLY A 60 6.82 11.17 -4.29
N ALA A 61 8.03 10.74 -4.68
CA ALA A 61 8.39 9.32 -4.69
C ALA A 61 8.92 8.79 -3.35
N THR A 62 9.34 9.66 -2.43
CA THR A 62 10.16 9.25 -1.27
C THR A 62 9.74 9.86 0.07
N LYS A 63 8.88 10.88 0.09
CA LYS A 63 8.56 11.59 1.34
C LYS A 63 7.41 10.97 2.12
N CYS A 64 6.62 10.10 1.50
CA CYS A 64 5.55 9.36 2.16
C CYS A 64 5.79 7.87 2.03
N SER A 65 5.27 7.13 3.00
CA SER A 65 5.26 5.68 2.96
C SER A 65 4.52 5.15 1.73
N LYS A 66 4.93 3.98 1.23
CA LYS A 66 4.23 3.29 0.13
C LYS A 66 2.74 3.06 0.43
N PRO A 67 2.33 2.62 1.63
CA PRO A 67 0.91 2.52 1.96
C PRO A 67 0.17 3.86 1.89
N MET A 68 0.82 4.96 2.27
CA MET A 68 0.23 6.30 2.15
C MET A 68 0.07 6.71 0.68
N LEU A 69 1.10 6.55 -0.15
CA LEU A 69 0.98 6.82 -1.60
C LEU A 69 -0.09 5.94 -2.25
N ALA A 70 -0.14 4.65 -1.87
CA ALA A 70 -1.14 3.73 -2.36
C ALA A 70 -2.57 4.19 -2.03
N SER A 71 -2.80 4.66 -0.80
CA SER A 71 -4.11 5.14 -0.37
C SER A 71 -4.51 6.46 -1.07
N LEU A 72 -3.56 7.38 -1.29
CA LEU A 72 -3.80 8.61 -2.04
C LEU A 72 -4.20 8.33 -3.49
N HIS A 73 -3.47 7.45 -4.16
CA HIS A 73 -3.77 7.04 -5.54
C HIS A 73 -5.12 6.29 -5.62
N ARG A 74 -5.42 5.43 -4.64
CA ARG A 74 -6.73 4.76 -4.55
C ARG A 74 -7.86 5.78 -4.47
N ASP A 75 -7.75 6.74 -3.56
CA ASP A 75 -8.79 7.73 -3.31
C ASP A 75 -8.95 8.70 -4.49
N LEU A 76 -7.83 9.10 -5.11
CA LEU A 76 -7.88 9.90 -6.34
C LEU A 76 -8.58 9.13 -7.47
N GLY A 77 -8.31 7.83 -7.58
CA GLY A 77 -9.01 6.94 -8.50
C GLY A 77 -10.53 6.91 -8.24
N ILE A 78 -10.95 6.77 -6.98
CA ILE A 78 -12.38 6.81 -6.60
C ILE A 78 -13.02 8.13 -7.03
N VAL A 79 -12.40 9.26 -6.71
CA VAL A 79 -12.92 10.59 -7.05
C VAL A 79 -13.06 10.76 -8.57
N LEU A 80 -12.03 10.38 -9.34
CA LEU A 80 -12.03 10.49 -10.80
C LEU A 80 -13.12 9.65 -11.45
N LEU A 81 -13.30 8.41 -10.99
CA LEU A 81 -14.37 7.53 -11.52
C LEU A 81 -15.77 8.07 -11.20
N ASN A 82 -15.97 8.67 -10.03
CA ASN A 82 -17.23 9.34 -9.70
C ASN A 82 -17.44 10.63 -10.51
N ALA A 83 -16.36 11.30 -10.92
CA ALA A 83 -16.40 12.46 -11.81
C ALA A 83 -16.58 12.09 -13.30
N GLY A 84 -16.68 10.79 -13.62
CA GLY A 84 -16.83 10.29 -15.00
C GLY A 84 -15.51 10.11 -15.76
N ASP A 85 -14.37 10.42 -15.14
CA ASP A 85 -13.04 10.30 -15.76
C ASP A 85 -12.50 8.88 -15.61
N GLN A 86 -13.05 7.97 -16.43
CA GLN A 86 -12.78 6.54 -16.34
C GLN A 86 -11.30 6.19 -16.55
N LYS A 87 -10.68 6.78 -17.56
CA LYS A 87 -9.32 6.46 -17.96
C LYS A 87 -8.33 6.86 -16.87
N GLU A 88 -8.49 8.06 -16.32
CA GLU A 88 -7.54 8.57 -15.34
C GLU A 88 -7.81 7.91 -13.98
N GLY A 89 -9.08 7.68 -13.64
CA GLY A 89 -9.42 6.91 -12.45
C GLY A 89 -8.83 5.50 -12.46
N GLU A 90 -8.92 4.79 -13.59
CA GLU A 90 -8.26 3.50 -13.76
C GLU A 90 -6.74 3.62 -13.60
N LYS A 91 -6.09 4.62 -14.21
CA LYS A 91 -4.64 4.87 -14.08
C LYS A 91 -4.20 5.07 -12.63
N GLU A 92 -4.96 5.81 -11.83
CA GLU A 92 -4.64 6.03 -10.42
C GLU A 92 -4.73 4.74 -9.61
N PHE A 93 -5.71 3.87 -9.88
CA PHE A 93 -5.69 2.53 -9.29
C PHE A 93 -4.47 1.68 -9.71
N ALA A 94 -3.82 1.99 -10.85
CA ALA A 94 -2.57 1.32 -11.25
C ALA A 94 -1.45 1.69 -10.30
N ALA A 95 -1.33 3.00 -10.07
CA ALA A 95 -0.32 3.57 -9.21
C ALA A 95 -0.52 3.04 -7.79
N ALA A 96 -1.77 3.03 -7.29
CA ALA A 96 -2.09 2.50 -5.98
C ALA A 96 -1.55 1.07 -5.76
N LEU A 97 -1.79 0.17 -6.71
CA LEU A 97 -1.33 -1.23 -6.63
C LEU A 97 0.16 -1.41 -6.95
N ALA A 98 0.78 -0.45 -7.62
CA ALA A 98 2.23 -0.45 -7.82
C ALA A 98 2.95 -0.09 -6.52
N GLU A 99 2.38 0.81 -5.72
CA GLU A 99 2.90 1.19 -4.40
C GLU A 99 2.63 0.11 -3.35
N ASP A 100 1.38 -0.34 -3.24
CA ASP A 100 0.97 -1.43 -2.35
C ASP A 100 -0.08 -2.32 -3.01
N ALA A 101 0.32 -3.55 -3.36
CA ALA A 101 -0.57 -4.54 -3.96
C ALA A 101 -1.70 -5.02 -3.03
N ASN A 102 -1.60 -4.74 -1.72
CA ASN A 102 -2.62 -5.08 -0.72
C ASN A 102 -3.54 -3.91 -0.39
N VAL A 103 -3.41 -2.76 -1.08
CA VAL A 103 -4.28 -1.61 -0.86
C VAL A 103 -5.75 -2.02 -0.95
N THR A 104 -6.50 -1.78 0.11
CA THR A 104 -7.91 -2.17 0.23
C THR A 104 -8.81 -1.02 -0.23
N ILE A 105 -9.93 -1.37 -0.85
CA ILE A 105 -10.99 -0.43 -1.21
C ILE A 105 -12.15 -0.70 -0.27
N GLY A 106 -12.59 0.34 0.44
CA GLY A 106 -13.75 0.26 1.32
C GLY A 106 -14.98 -0.21 0.55
N LYS A 107 -15.80 -1.04 1.19
CA LYS A 107 -16.98 -1.65 0.55
C LYS A 107 -17.93 -0.58 0.02
N ASP A 108 -18.04 0.55 0.70
CA ASP A 108 -18.95 1.65 0.37
C ASP A 108 -18.64 2.27 -1.00
N TYR A 109 -17.38 2.25 -1.42
CA TYR A 109 -17.00 2.73 -2.76
C TYR A 109 -17.34 1.75 -3.88
N LEU A 110 -17.58 0.47 -3.55
CA LEU A 110 -17.87 -0.56 -4.55
C LEU A 110 -19.32 -0.52 -5.03
N ASP A 111 -20.20 0.26 -4.42
CA ASP A 111 -21.56 0.42 -4.94
C ASP A 111 -21.57 1.23 -6.25
N ASN A 112 -20.57 2.09 -6.45
CA ASN A 112 -20.28 2.67 -7.76
C ASN A 112 -19.75 1.57 -8.72
N GLY A 113 -20.48 1.33 -9.81
CA GLY A 113 -20.15 0.32 -10.80
C GLY A 113 -18.79 0.52 -11.47
N ALA A 114 -18.39 1.77 -11.73
CA ALA A 114 -17.08 2.09 -12.31
C ALA A 114 -15.94 1.75 -11.34
N VAL A 115 -16.09 2.13 -10.06
CA VAL A 115 -15.11 1.81 -9.01
C VAL A 115 -15.00 0.28 -8.82
N LYS A 116 -16.13 -0.42 -8.74
CA LYS A 116 -16.19 -1.88 -8.64
C LYS A 116 -15.49 -2.57 -9.81
N LYS A 117 -15.70 -2.08 -11.04
CA LYS A 117 -15.06 -2.59 -12.26
C LYS A 117 -13.54 -2.37 -12.20
N ALA A 118 -13.09 -1.14 -11.96
CA ALA A 118 -11.67 -0.80 -11.92
C ALA A 118 -10.90 -1.61 -10.85
N ALA A 119 -11.48 -1.72 -9.65
CA ALA A 119 -10.94 -2.53 -8.55
C ALA A 119 -10.75 -4.00 -8.93
N ARG A 120 -11.74 -4.62 -9.57
CA ARG A 120 -11.70 -6.02 -9.98
C ARG A 120 -10.69 -6.26 -11.10
N SER A 121 -10.67 -5.40 -12.11
CA SER A 121 -9.76 -5.52 -13.25
C SER A 121 -8.30 -5.58 -12.81
N ARG A 122 -7.92 -4.78 -11.80
CA ARG A 122 -6.53 -4.77 -11.35
C ARG A 122 -6.16 -5.85 -10.34
N ARG A 123 -7.08 -6.32 -9.49
CA ARG A 123 -6.80 -7.51 -8.63
C ARG A 123 -6.57 -8.78 -9.46
N ARG A 124 -7.12 -8.85 -10.67
CA ARG A 124 -6.88 -9.97 -11.61
C ARG A 124 -5.52 -9.89 -12.32
N SER A 125 -4.82 -8.76 -12.25
CA SER A 125 -3.51 -8.60 -12.88
C SER A 125 -2.45 -9.53 -12.23
N PRO A 126 -1.63 -10.24 -13.02
CA PRO A 126 -0.64 -11.20 -12.50
C PRO A 126 0.33 -10.62 -11.46
N LYS A 127 0.71 -9.34 -11.64
CA LYS A 127 1.62 -8.60 -10.75
C LYS A 127 1.07 -8.44 -9.32
N ALA A 128 -0.24 -8.19 -9.16
CA ALA A 128 -0.89 -8.06 -7.85
C ALA A 128 -1.05 -9.41 -7.14
N ARG A 129 -1.37 -10.48 -7.89
CA ARG A 129 -1.45 -11.86 -7.35
C ARG A 129 -0.09 -12.40 -6.88
N SER A 130 1.01 -11.95 -7.49
CA SER A 130 2.37 -12.36 -7.08
C SER A 130 2.80 -11.70 -5.77
N ALA A 131 2.46 -10.43 -5.55
CA ALA A 131 2.79 -9.70 -4.32
C ALA A 131 2.07 -10.24 -3.08
N SER A 132 0.82 -10.71 -3.22
CA SER A 132 0.09 -11.38 -2.13
C SER A 132 0.57 -12.82 -1.86
N ARG A 133 1.41 -13.38 -2.76
CA ARG A 133 1.97 -14.74 -2.71
C ARG A 133 3.46 -14.75 -2.38
N SER A 134 3.99 -13.67 -1.80
CA SER A 134 5.39 -13.62 -1.37
C SER A 134 5.73 -14.78 -0.41
N PRO A 135 6.81 -15.55 -0.68
CA PRO A 135 7.19 -16.73 0.11
C PRO A 135 7.38 -16.47 1.61
N TRP A 136 7.78 -15.25 1.97
CA TRP A 136 8.03 -14.84 3.36
C TRP A 136 6.77 -14.84 4.26
N ARG A 137 5.55 -14.81 3.72
CA ARG A 137 4.32 -14.86 4.52
C ARG A 137 3.82 -16.29 4.79
N ARG A 138 4.38 -17.31 4.11
CA ARG A 138 4.04 -18.73 4.37
C ARG A 138 4.67 -19.26 5.66
N SER A 139 5.70 -18.60 6.18
CA SER A 139 6.44 -19.04 7.38
C SER A 139 5.72 -18.70 8.69
N ALA A 140 4.71 -17.82 8.69
CA ALA A 140 4.10 -17.30 9.91
C ALA A 140 2.79 -18.00 10.34
N THR A 141 2.30 -19.01 9.59
CA THR A 141 1.03 -19.70 9.91
C THR A 141 1.10 -21.22 9.85
N ARG A 142 2.28 -21.80 10.08
CA ARG A 142 2.42 -23.21 10.44
C ARG A 142 3.17 -23.34 11.77
N SER A 143 2.48 -23.01 12.86
CA SER A 143 2.65 -23.78 14.09
C SER A 143 1.71 -24.98 14.00
N PRO A 144 2.19 -26.19 13.69
CA PRO A 144 1.42 -27.39 13.96
C PRO A 144 1.49 -27.67 15.46
N SER A 145 0.40 -27.39 16.16
CA SER A 145 0.08 -28.07 17.41
C SER A 145 -0.23 -29.53 17.06
N SER A 146 0.73 -30.42 17.27
CA SER A 146 0.49 -31.86 17.43
C SER A 146 1.81 -32.57 17.77
N SER A 147 2.05 -32.78 19.06
CA SER A 147 3.01 -33.76 19.56
C SER A 147 2.46 -35.17 19.30
N PRO A 148 3.20 -36.09 18.65
CA PRO A 148 2.86 -37.51 18.64
C PRO A 148 3.46 -38.21 19.87
N SER A 149 2.66 -39.06 20.52
CA SER A 149 3.10 -40.01 21.56
C SER A 149 4.09 -41.04 20.97
N PRO A 150 5.12 -41.48 21.72
CA PRO A 150 6.06 -42.51 21.26
C PRO A 150 5.44 -43.93 21.34
N PRO A 151 5.85 -44.87 20.47
CA PRO A 151 5.44 -46.26 20.55
C PRO A 151 6.15 -46.98 21.71
N GLY A 152 5.43 -47.88 22.38
CA GLY A 152 5.92 -48.64 23.53
C GLY A 152 7.01 -49.65 23.20
N SER A 153 7.68 -50.17 24.23
CA SER A 153 8.50 -51.38 24.16
C SER A 153 8.60 -52.02 25.56
N THR A 154 8.29 -53.32 25.56
CA THR A 154 8.48 -54.39 26.57
C THR A 154 7.68 -54.33 27.86
#